data_AF-A0A0E3SBF1-F1
#
_entry.id   AF-A0A0E3SBF1-F1
#
_cell.length_a   1.000
_cell.length_b   1.000
_cell.length_c   1.000
_cell.angle_alpha   90.00
_cell.angle_beta   90.00
_cell.angle_gamma   90.00
#
_symmetry.space_group_name_H-M   'P 1'
#
loop_
_entity.id
_entity.type
_entity.pdbx_description
1 polymer ?
#
loop_
_entity_poly.entity_id
_entity_poly.type
_entity_poly.pdbx_seq_one_letter_code
_entity_poly.pdbx_strand_id
1 'polypeptide(L)' 'MFWEDLFDDLKERELRGVKLIVSDCYKGIQKAVRESSTGSSWQMCHVHLIRQTLKRFPIKKQKSLLDSLYRSGYS' A
#
# COMPACT_ATOMS: atom_id res chain seq x y z
N MET A 1 -6.02 -11.62 13.98
CA MET A 1 -4.80 -10.78 13.97
C MET A 1 -5.14 -9.53 13.17
N PHE A 2 -5.32 -8.43 13.88
CA PHE A 2 -5.66 -7.14 13.30
C PHE A 2 -4.37 -6.42 12.88
N TRP A 3 -4.46 -5.39 12.05
CA TRP A 3 -3.27 -4.67 11.56
C TRP A 3 -2.48 -3.99 12.69
N GLU A 4 -3.13 -3.64 13.79
CA GLU A 4 -2.51 -3.08 15.00
C GLU A 4 -1.52 -4.08 15.62
N ASP A 5 -1.93 -5.35 15.80
CA ASP A 5 -1.07 -6.42 16.32
C ASP A 5 0.25 -6.55 15.54
N LEU A 6 0.21 -6.38 14.22
CA LEU A 6 1.40 -6.42 13.37
C LEU A 6 2.35 -5.26 13.67
N PHE A 7 1.83 -4.05 13.82
CA PHE A 7 2.68 -2.89 14.12
C PHE A 7 3.25 -2.95 15.54
N ASP A 8 2.51 -3.53 16.48
CA ASP A 8 3.00 -3.70 17.84
C ASP A 8 4.10 -4.77 17.91
N ASP A 9 3.97 -5.91 17.21
CA ASP A 9 5.06 -6.89 17.05
C ASP A 9 6.34 -6.23 16.47
N LEU A 10 6.19 -5.37 15.46
CA LEU A 10 7.34 -4.67 14.87
C LEU A 10 8.02 -3.73 15.88
N LYS A 11 7.25 -3.03 16.71
CA LYS A 11 7.81 -2.15 17.76
C LYS A 11 8.47 -2.94 18.88
N GLU A 12 7.90 -4.09 19.28
CA GLU A 12 8.50 -5.01 20.25
C GLU A 12 9.85 -5.53 19.75
N ARG A 13 9.98 -5.73 18.44
CA ARG A 13 11.24 -6.04 17.75
C ARG A 13 12.12 -4.81 17.49
N GLU A 14 11.86 -3.73 18.20
CA GLU A 14 12.61 -2.48 18.20
C GLU A 14 12.62 -1.70 16.88
N LEU A 15 11.63 -1.89 16.01
CA LEU A 15 11.47 -1.05 14.82
C LEU A 15 11.17 0.40 15.26
N ARG A 16 12.07 1.33 14.92
CA ARG A 16 11.97 2.76 15.26
C ARG A 16 12.34 3.63 14.07
N GLY A 17 11.89 4.89 14.11
CA GLY A 17 12.30 5.90 13.13
C GLY A 17 11.75 5.71 11.71
N VAL A 18 10.68 4.92 11.56
CA VAL A 18 10.02 4.71 10.26
C VAL A 18 9.60 6.04 9.65
N LYS A 19 10.03 6.30 8.41
CA LYS A 19 9.70 7.53 7.68
C LYS A 19 8.60 7.33 6.64
N LEU A 20 8.53 6.14 6.07
CA LEU A 20 7.59 5.80 5.02
C LEU A 20 7.08 4.37 5.21
N ILE A 21 5.76 4.22 5.15
CA ILE A 21 5.09 2.92 5.12
C ILE A 21 4.38 2.80 3.78
N VAL A 22 4.64 1.70 3.08
CA VAL A 22 4.02 1.39 1.78
C VAL A 22 3.20 0.11 1.92
N SER A 23 1.90 0.19 1.66
CA SER A 23 0.99 -0.96 1.74
C SER A 23 -0.03 -0.97 0.61
N ASP A 24 -0.84 -2.03 0.50
CA ASP A 24 -2.02 -1.97 -0.34
C ASP A 24 -3.06 -0.97 0.21
N CYS A 25 -4.07 -0.62 -0.61
CA CYS A 25 -5.07 0.39 -0.28
C CYS A 25 -6.17 -0.13 0.66
N TYR A 26 -5.90 -1.17 1.46
CA TYR A 26 -6.90 -1.71 2.36
C TYR A 26 -7.17 -0.74 3.53
N LYS A 27 -8.45 -0.51 3.85
CA LYS A 27 -8.83 0.48 4.87
C LYS A 27 -8.27 0.14 6.27
N GLY A 28 -8.14 -1.14 6.58
CA GLY A 28 -7.62 -1.60 7.87
C GLY A 28 -6.17 -1.20 8.10
N ILE A 29 -5.29 -1.43 7.12
CA ILE A 29 -3.87 -1.08 7.25
C ILE A 29 -3.67 0.44 7.28
N GLN A 30 -4.46 1.21 6.52
CA GLN A 30 -4.41 2.67 6.58
C GLN A 30 -4.75 3.21 7.97
N LYS A 31 -5.76 2.64 8.63
CA LYS A 31 -6.12 3.03 10.00
C LYS A 31 -4.98 2.71 10.97
N ALA A 32 -4.49 1.47 10.94
CA ALA A 32 -3.44 1.03 11.85
C ALA A 32 -2.10 1.77 11.64
N VAL A 33 -1.76 2.16 10.40
CA VAL A 33 -0.58 3.01 10.13
C VAL A 33 -0.71 4.38 10.79
N ARG A 34 -1.89 5.02 10.69
CA ARG A 34 -2.12 6.33 11.30
C ARG A 34 -2.04 6.29 12.82
N GLU A 35 -2.48 5.19 13.43
CA GLU A 35 -2.50 5.02 14.88
C GLU A 35 -1.13 4.58 15.43
N SER A 36 -0.41 3.71 14.72
CA SER A 36 0.84 3.12 15.21
C SER A 36 2.09 3.95 14.93
N SER A 37 2.08 4.78 13.90
CA SER A 37 3.29 5.42 13.33
C SER A 37 3.09 6.92 13.12
N THR A 38 2.82 7.63 14.21
CA THR A 38 2.65 9.09 14.22
C THR A 38 3.95 9.79 13.80
N GLY A 39 3.99 10.33 12.59
CA GLY A 39 5.16 10.97 11.99
C GLY A 39 5.77 10.25 10.79
N SER A 40 5.30 9.04 10.47
CA SER A 40 5.60 8.39 9.20
C SER A 40 4.63 8.85 8.11
N SER A 41 5.12 8.97 6.88
CA SER A 41 4.27 9.08 5.71
C SER A 41 3.71 7.71 5.32
N TRP A 42 2.50 7.70 4.75
CA TRP A 42 1.92 6.50 4.15
C TRP A 42 1.77 6.70 2.64
N GLN A 43 2.11 5.67 1.85
CA GLN A 43 1.89 5.63 0.42
C GLN A 43 1.22 4.31 0.01
N MET A 44 0.35 4.40 -1.00
CA MET A 44 -0.22 3.22 -1.64
C MET A 44 0.84 2.55 -2.53
N CYS A 45 0.95 1.24 -2.44
CA CYS A 45 1.83 0.46 -3.28
C CYS A 45 1.32 0.44 -4.73
N HIS A 46 2.04 1.11 -5.65
CA HIS A 46 1.69 1.16 -7.07
C HIS A 46 1.67 -0.24 -7.71
N VAL A 47 2.57 -1.13 -7.30
CA VAL A 47 2.60 -2.53 -7.79
C VAL A 47 1.30 -3.26 -7.46
N HIS A 48 0.81 -3.14 -6.21
CA HIS A 48 -0.47 -3.73 -5.82
C HIS A 48 -1.63 -3.07 -6.55
N LEU A 49 -1.63 -1.75 -6.70
CA LEU A 49 -2.64 -1.03 -7.48
C LEU A 49 -2.74 -1.57 -8.92
N ILE A 50 -1.61 -1.65 -9.63
CA ILE A 50 -1.55 -2.13 -11.01
C ILE A 50 -2.07 -3.56 -11.08
N ARG A 51 -1.52 -4.47 -10.27
CA ARG A 51 -1.93 -5.89 -10.29
C ARG A 51 -3.41 -6.07 -9.99
N GLN A 52 -3.93 -5.39 -8.96
CA GLN A 52 -5.35 -5.46 -8.59
C GLN A 52 -6.24 -4.87 -9.69
N THR A 53 -5.82 -3.76 -10.31
CA THR A 53 -6.55 -3.14 -11.41
C THR A 53 -6.60 -4.08 -12.61
N LEU A 54 -5.45 -4.55 -13.11
CA LEU A 54 -5.38 -5.41 -14.28
C LEU A 54 -6.17 -6.73 -14.10
N LYS A 55 -6.16 -7.30 -12.89
CA LYS A 55 -6.93 -8.52 -12.56
C LYS A 55 -8.45 -8.36 -12.76
N ARG A 56 -8.99 -7.14 -12.70
CA ARG A 56 -10.42 -6.86 -12.87
C ARG A 56 -10.85 -6.70 -14.33
N PHE A 57 -9.91 -6.68 -15.28
CA PHE A 57 -10.20 -6.43 -16.69
C PHE A 57 -9.69 -7.56 -17.60
N PRO A 58 -10.37 -7.80 -18.75
CA PRO A 58 -9.91 -8.75 -19.75
C PRO A 58 -8.50 -8.41 -20.27
N ILE A 59 -7.70 -9.44 -20.56
CA ILE A 59 -6.30 -9.32 -21.03
C ILE A 59 -6.16 -8.33 -22.19
N LYS A 60 -7.11 -8.34 -23.15
CA LYS A 60 -7.11 -7.44 -24.31
C LYS A 60 -7.11 -5.94 -23.95
N LYS A 61 -7.64 -5.55 -22.78
CA LYS A 61 -7.70 -4.16 -22.30
C LYS A 61 -6.56 -3.79 -21.35
N GLN A 62 -5.77 -4.77 -20.88
CA GLN A 62 -4.78 -4.54 -19.82
C GLN A 62 -3.64 -3.62 -20.26
N LYS A 63 -3.17 -3.74 -21.52
CA LYS A 63 -2.09 -2.89 -22.03
C LYS A 63 -2.45 -1.39 -21.99
N SER A 64 -3.61 -1.02 -22.54
CA SER A 64 -4.05 0.38 -22.53
C SER A 64 -4.31 0.91 -21.12
N LEU A 65 -4.78 0.06 -20.20
CA LEU A 65 -4.96 0.44 -18.79
C LEU A 65 -3.61 0.66 -18.10
N LEU A 66 -2.62 -0.19 -18.37
CA LEU A 66 -1.27 -0.04 -17.84
C LEU A 66 -0.63 1.26 -18.33
N ASP A 67 -0.73 1.56 -19.63
CA ASP A 67 -0.24 2.82 -20.21
C ASP A 67 -0.92 4.04 -19.55
N SER A 68 -2.23 3.95 -19.27
CA SER A 68 -2.97 5.00 -18.58
C SER A 68 -2.51 5.18 -17.12
N LEU A 69 -2.21 4.09 -16.41
CA LEU A 69 -1.73 4.13 -15.03
C LEU A 69 -0.34 4.77 -14.96
N TYR A 70 0.55 4.41 -15.87
CA TYR A 70 1.89 5.01 -15.95
C TYR A 70 1.86 6.50 -16.27
N ARG A 71 1.00 6.93 -17.21
CA ARG A 71 0.78 8.37 -17.48
C ARG A 71 0.21 9.14 -16.29
N SER A 72 -0.49 8.44 -15.39
CA SER A 72 -1.05 9.02 -14.16
C SER A 72 -0.04 9.06 -13.00
N GLY A 73 1.22 8.69 -13.25
CA GLY A 73 2.30 8.72 -12.24
C GLY A 73 2.45 7.44 -11.43
N TYR A 74 1.72 6.37 -11.79
CA TYR A 74 1.86 5.05 -11.16
C TYR A 74 2.92 4.18 -11.84
N SER A 75 4.06 4.77 -12.23
CA SER A 75 5.21 4.05 -12.82
C SER A 75 6.01 3.26 -11.80
#